data_AF-A0A136LFN0-F1
#
_entry.id   AF-A0A136LFN0-F1
#
_cell.length_a   1.000
_cell.length_b   1.000
_cell.length_c   1.000
_cell.angle_alpha   90.00
_cell.angle_beta   90.00
_cell.angle_gamma   90.00
#
_symmetry.space_group_name_H-M   'P 1'
#
loop_
_entity.id
_entity.type
_entity.pdbx_description
1 polymer ?
#
loop_
_entity_poly.entity_id
_entity_poly.type
_entity_poly.pdbx_seq_one_letter_code
_entity_poly.pdbx_strand_id
1 'polypeptide(L)'
;MRRPKSTVEQFLERCEREYGPLPLVSEEGVKITFVENLRLLGWIDLVVIIDEHVTREGLDAAYPLIDEWRERLVKEQGRWIYDGNNQLYEDLYYLQRELGFTYRQMAEQLNTYLIALVDNYGKESAESRRTEIRSQAIKLMEAMGIKSDYAEIWFSEGLKIIADGSRTFPPDDPITSQKVKGKVSYWRSKWKLPLPEQDKGRQKTR
;
A
#
# COMPACT_ATOMS: atom_id res chain seq x y z
N MET A 1 2.46 -12.26 -32.02
CA MET A 1 2.47 -11.16 -31.03
C MET A 1 3.06 -11.71 -29.73
N ARG A 2 4.00 -11.01 -29.08
CA ARG A 2 4.48 -11.40 -27.73
C ARG A 2 3.48 -10.92 -26.68
N ARG A 3 3.20 -11.73 -25.65
CA ARG A 3 2.37 -11.32 -24.52
C ARG A 3 3.05 -10.14 -23.78
N PRO A 4 2.31 -9.13 -23.32
CA PRO A 4 2.87 -8.11 -22.43
C PRO A 4 3.38 -8.74 -21.13
N LYS A 5 4.53 -8.27 -20.66
CA LYS A 5 5.15 -8.71 -19.39
C LYS A 5 4.28 -8.26 -18.22
N SER A 6 4.13 -9.14 -17.24
CA SER A 6 3.53 -8.85 -15.94
C SER A 6 4.35 -7.83 -15.15
N THR A 7 3.73 -7.21 -14.14
CA THR A 7 4.39 -6.25 -13.23
C THR A 7 5.57 -6.88 -12.51
N VAL A 8 5.45 -8.16 -12.11
CA VAL A 8 6.52 -8.94 -11.48
C VAL A 8 7.70 -9.17 -12.43
N GLU A 9 7.44 -9.60 -13.67
CA GLU A 9 8.51 -9.79 -14.67
C GLU A 9 9.24 -8.48 -14.94
N GLN A 10 8.51 -7.37 -15.07
CA GLN A 10 9.12 -6.06 -15.27
C GLN A 10 9.97 -5.63 -14.06
N PHE A 11 9.53 -5.90 -12.84
CA PHE A 11 10.29 -5.61 -11.63
C PHE A 11 11.59 -6.42 -11.56
N LEU A 12 11.52 -7.74 -11.82
CA LEU A 12 12.70 -8.59 -11.81
C LEU A 12 13.72 -8.13 -12.85
N GLU A 13 13.28 -7.80 -14.07
CA GLU A 13 14.17 -7.28 -15.12
C GLU A 13 14.81 -5.95 -14.76
N ARG A 14 14.09 -5.05 -14.06
CA ARG A 14 14.68 -3.80 -13.56
C ARG A 14 15.73 -4.08 -12.50
N CYS A 15 15.42 -4.95 -11.54
CA CYS A 15 16.36 -5.34 -10.48
C CYS A 15 17.62 -6.00 -11.05
N GLU A 16 17.49 -6.93 -11.98
CA GLU A 16 18.63 -7.59 -12.61
C GLU A 16 19.50 -6.61 -13.39
N ARG A 17 18.86 -5.66 -14.09
CA ARG A 17 19.58 -4.63 -14.85
C ARG A 17 20.33 -3.65 -13.95
N GLU A 18 19.75 -3.27 -12.79
CA GLU A 18 20.32 -2.24 -11.92
C GLU A 18 21.29 -2.80 -10.86
N TYR A 19 20.96 -3.97 -10.29
CA TYR A 19 21.67 -4.56 -9.15
C TYR A 19 22.34 -5.91 -9.47
N GLY A 20 22.24 -6.37 -10.72
CA GLY A 20 22.72 -7.68 -11.15
C GLY A 20 21.79 -8.84 -10.76
N PRO A 21 22.02 -10.04 -11.31
CA PRO A 21 21.21 -11.21 -11.03
C PRO A 21 21.35 -11.64 -9.57
N LEU A 22 20.25 -12.14 -8.99
CA LEU A 22 20.20 -12.67 -7.64
C LEU A 22 19.33 -13.94 -7.66
N PRO A 23 19.70 -15.03 -6.96
CA PRO A 23 18.94 -16.26 -7.03
C PRO A 23 17.57 -16.12 -6.35
N LEU A 24 16.58 -16.84 -6.88
CA LEU A 24 15.25 -16.97 -6.29
C LEU A 24 15.12 -18.17 -5.35
N VAL A 25 16.19 -18.95 -5.19
CA VAL A 25 16.23 -20.11 -4.29
C VAL A 25 17.58 -20.07 -3.56
N SER A 26 17.56 -20.15 -2.23
CA SER A 26 18.80 -20.29 -1.44
C SER A 26 19.40 -21.69 -1.59
N GLU A 27 20.66 -21.85 -1.22
CA GLU A 27 21.32 -23.18 -1.18
C GLU A 27 20.59 -24.17 -0.25
N GLU A 28 19.92 -23.63 0.77
CA GLU A 28 19.15 -24.36 1.77
C GLU A 28 17.71 -24.69 1.33
N GLY A 29 17.34 -24.36 0.08
CA GLY A 29 16.03 -24.68 -0.48
C GLY A 29 14.91 -23.68 -0.16
N VAL A 30 15.21 -22.53 0.48
CA VAL A 30 14.23 -21.46 0.70
C VAL A 30 13.94 -20.76 -0.62
N LYS A 31 12.67 -20.76 -1.04
CA LYS A 31 12.27 -20.16 -2.33
C LYS A 31 11.71 -18.77 -2.09
N ILE A 32 12.13 -17.83 -2.93
CA ILE A 32 11.67 -16.45 -2.96
C ILE A 32 10.84 -16.29 -4.23
N THR A 33 9.61 -15.84 -4.06
CA THR A 33 8.71 -15.51 -5.16
C THR A 33 8.09 -14.14 -4.94
N PHE A 34 7.44 -13.66 -5.98
CA PHE A 34 6.91 -12.31 -6.04
C PHE A 34 5.48 -12.38 -6.56
N VAL A 35 4.58 -11.72 -5.87
CA VAL A 35 3.15 -11.73 -6.22
C VAL A 35 2.70 -10.31 -6.41
N GLU A 36 2.04 -10.05 -7.54
CA GLU A 36 1.39 -8.77 -7.75
C GLU A 36 0.21 -8.66 -6.78
N ASN A 37 0.28 -7.66 -5.91
CA ASN A 37 -0.79 -7.32 -5.01
C ASN A 37 -1.83 -6.52 -5.80
N LEU A 38 -2.78 -7.25 -6.40
CA LEU A 38 -3.87 -6.67 -7.18
C LEU A 38 -4.75 -5.69 -6.38
N ARG A 39 -4.71 -5.74 -5.04
CA ARG A 39 -5.46 -4.83 -4.16
C ARG A 39 -4.73 -3.51 -3.89
N LEU A 40 -3.41 -3.52 -4.04
CA LEU A 40 -2.55 -2.33 -3.97
C LEU A 40 -2.03 -1.94 -5.37
N LEU A 41 -2.79 -2.32 -6.41
CA LEU A 41 -2.66 -1.91 -7.81
C LEU A 41 -1.20 -1.83 -8.29
N GLY A 42 -0.56 -2.98 -8.50
CA GLY A 42 0.79 -3.06 -9.06
C GLY A 42 1.93 -3.09 -8.04
N TRP A 43 1.61 -3.07 -6.73
CA TRP A 43 2.58 -3.44 -5.70
C TRP A 43 2.99 -4.91 -5.83
N ILE A 44 4.22 -5.22 -5.44
CA ILE A 44 4.70 -6.60 -5.44
C ILE A 44 5.04 -6.99 -4.01
N ASP A 45 4.46 -8.09 -3.57
CA ASP A 45 4.82 -8.71 -2.29
C ASP A 45 5.94 -9.72 -2.53
N LEU A 46 6.96 -9.67 -1.67
CA LEU A 46 7.95 -10.73 -1.55
C LEU A 46 7.36 -11.85 -0.70
N VAL A 47 7.34 -13.06 -1.25
CA VAL A 47 6.85 -14.26 -0.57
C VAL A 47 8.01 -15.24 -0.40
N VAL A 48 8.25 -15.61 0.85
CA VAL A 48 9.22 -16.64 1.21
C VAL A 48 8.47 -17.95 1.41
N ILE A 49 8.82 -18.97 0.65
CA ILE A 49 8.28 -20.33 0.75
C ILE A 49 9.33 -21.19 1.44
N ILE A 50 8.96 -21.70 2.60
CA ILE A 50 9.79 -22.57 3.44
C ILE A 50 9.21 -23.99 3.30
N ASP A 51 10.01 -24.89 2.75
CA ASP A 51 9.64 -26.30 2.55
C ASP A 51 9.88 -27.09 3.85
N GLU A 52 9.28 -28.28 3.97
CA GLU A 52 9.28 -29.08 5.21
C GLU A 52 10.69 -29.51 5.66
N HIS A 53 11.62 -29.59 4.73
CA HIS A 53 13.01 -30.00 4.98
C HIS A 53 13.93 -28.85 5.38
N VAL A 54 13.47 -27.59 5.31
CA VAL A 54 14.29 -26.43 5.67
C VAL A 54 14.41 -26.36 7.19
N THR A 55 15.65 -26.43 7.70
CA THR A 55 15.91 -26.28 9.13
C THR A 55 15.94 -24.81 9.55
N ARG A 56 15.96 -24.55 10.86
CA ARG A 56 16.17 -23.21 11.38
C ARG A 56 17.50 -22.62 10.92
N GLU A 57 18.58 -23.41 11.00
CA GLU A 57 19.91 -23.00 10.56
C GLU A 57 19.92 -22.69 9.07
N GLY A 58 19.19 -23.47 8.26
CA GLY A 58 19.03 -23.21 6.83
C GLY A 58 18.26 -21.92 6.54
N LEU A 59 17.24 -21.60 7.35
CA LEU A 59 16.53 -20.32 7.26
C LEU A 59 17.43 -19.13 7.65
N ASP A 60 18.21 -19.28 8.72
CA ASP A 60 19.18 -18.26 9.15
C ASP A 60 20.25 -18.01 8.07
N ALA A 61 20.73 -19.07 7.42
CA ALA A 61 21.66 -18.99 6.30
C ALA A 61 21.04 -18.38 5.03
N ALA A 62 19.73 -18.58 4.80
CA ALA A 62 18.99 -17.97 3.70
C ALA A 62 18.63 -16.49 3.93
N TYR A 63 18.65 -16.02 5.19
CA TYR A 63 18.20 -14.69 5.55
C TYR A 63 18.90 -13.55 4.79
N PRO A 64 20.23 -13.56 4.56
CA PRO A 64 20.90 -12.52 3.78
C PRO A 64 20.33 -12.37 2.36
N LEU A 65 19.95 -13.49 1.72
CA LEU A 65 19.34 -13.47 0.39
C LEU A 65 17.93 -12.86 0.43
N ILE A 66 17.13 -13.25 1.42
CA ILE A 66 15.78 -12.69 1.64
C ILE A 66 15.88 -11.18 1.90
N ASP A 67 16.83 -10.76 2.73
CA ASP A 67 17.01 -9.36 3.09
C ASP A 67 17.46 -8.52 1.90
N GLU A 68 18.39 -9.02 1.08
CA GLU A 68 18.80 -8.34 -0.15
C GLU A 68 17.62 -8.15 -1.12
N TRP A 69 16.79 -9.18 -1.32
CA TRP A 69 15.57 -9.04 -2.15
C TRP A 69 14.58 -8.05 -1.55
N ARG A 70 14.41 -8.05 -0.23
CA ARG A 70 13.59 -7.05 0.48
C ARG A 70 14.12 -5.64 0.26
N GLU A 71 15.43 -5.43 0.33
CA GLU A 71 16.05 -4.13 0.09
C GLU A 71 15.85 -3.65 -1.34
N ARG A 72 16.02 -4.53 -2.34
CA ARG A 72 15.77 -4.22 -3.75
C ARG A 72 14.31 -3.84 -3.99
N LEU A 73 13.39 -4.61 -3.42
CA LEU A 73 11.97 -4.29 -3.47
C LEU A 73 11.67 -2.92 -2.86
N VAL A 74 12.27 -2.60 -1.70
CA VAL A 74 12.15 -1.29 -1.06
C VAL A 74 12.84 -0.18 -1.85
N LYS A 75 13.91 -0.43 -2.60
CA LYS A 75 14.53 0.60 -3.46
C LYS A 75 13.65 0.91 -4.67
N GLU A 76 13.13 -0.12 -5.33
CA GLU A 76 12.27 0.00 -6.51
C GLU A 76 10.89 0.57 -6.19
N GLN A 77 10.22 0.00 -5.18
CA GLN A 77 8.85 0.36 -4.83
C GLN A 77 8.79 1.41 -3.74
N GLY A 78 9.94 1.79 -3.16
CA GLY A 78 10.09 2.56 -1.93
C GLY A 78 9.49 1.87 -0.70
N ARG A 79 9.68 2.52 0.45
CA ARG A 79 8.97 2.12 1.66
C ARG A 79 7.49 2.42 1.46
N TRP A 80 6.67 1.39 1.69
CA TRP A 80 5.22 1.40 1.53
C TRP A 80 4.53 2.67 2.10
N ILE A 81 5.00 3.19 3.23
CA ILE A 81 4.33 4.30 3.94
C ILE A 81 4.86 5.69 3.56
N TYR A 82 6.09 5.82 3.05
CA TYR A 82 6.76 7.13 2.95
C TYR A 82 7.50 7.39 1.65
N ASP A 83 8.08 6.37 0.99
CA ASP A 83 9.15 6.63 0.03
C ASP A 83 8.95 6.06 -1.37
N GLY A 84 7.84 5.35 -1.57
CA GLY A 84 7.57 4.55 -2.75
C GLY A 84 6.77 5.16 -3.87
N ASN A 85 6.84 4.46 -5.01
CA ASN A 85 5.81 4.59 -6.03
C ASN A 85 4.56 3.92 -5.47
N ASN A 86 3.81 4.70 -4.69
CA ASN A 86 2.65 4.23 -3.98
C ASN A 86 1.44 4.53 -4.85
N GLN A 87 0.87 3.47 -5.42
CA GLN A 87 -0.27 3.58 -6.31
C GLN A 87 -1.44 4.33 -5.67
N LEU A 88 -1.61 4.25 -4.34
CA LEU A 88 -2.61 5.07 -3.65
C LEU A 88 -2.39 6.57 -3.91
N TYR A 89 -1.14 7.06 -3.85
CA TYR A 89 -0.87 8.47 -4.12
C TYR A 89 -0.92 8.81 -5.60
N GLU A 90 -0.53 7.89 -6.49
CA GLU A 90 -0.74 8.05 -7.93
C GLU A 90 -2.23 8.18 -8.26
N ASP A 91 -3.07 7.31 -7.70
CA ASP A 91 -4.51 7.31 -7.88
C ASP A 91 -5.12 8.57 -7.30
N LEU A 92 -4.77 8.95 -6.06
CA LEU A 92 -5.23 10.21 -5.46
C LEU A 92 -4.80 11.42 -6.28
N TYR A 93 -3.59 11.40 -6.83
CA TYR A 93 -3.11 12.46 -7.72
C TYR A 93 -3.86 12.47 -9.06
N TYR A 94 -4.14 11.31 -9.64
CA TYR A 94 -4.94 11.15 -10.85
C TYR A 94 -6.38 11.67 -10.63
N LEU A 95 -7.03 11.25 -9.54
CA LEU A 95 -8.35 11.74 -9.14
C LEU A 95 -8.35 13.27 -9.01
N GLN A 96 -7.32 13.84 -8.40
CA GLN A 96 -7.19 15.30 -8.28
C GLN A 96 -7.02 15.98 -9.64
N ARG A 97 -6.09 15.47 -10.46
CA ARG A 97 -5.59 16.14 -11.66
C ARG A 97 -6.54 15.96 -12.84
N GLU A 98 -6.95 14.73 -13.10
CA GLU A 98 -7.73 14.36 -14.29
C GLU A 98 -9.24 14.41 -14.02
N LEU A 99 -9.67 14.11 -12.78
CA LEU A 99 -11.10 14.10 -12.41
C LEU A 99 -11.52 15.30 -11.55
N GLY A 100 -10.58 16.17 -11.16
CA GLY A 100 -10.89 17.40 -10.41
C GLY A 100 -11.34 17.16 -8.96
N PHE A 101 -11.05 16.00 -8.37
CA PHE A 101 -11.45 15.71 -6.99
C PHE A 101 -10.80 16.67 -6.00
N THR A 102 -11.59 17.13 -5.05
CA THR A 102 -11.09 17.87 -3.88
C THR A 102 -10.47 16.91 -2.87
N TYR A 103 -9.54 17.39 -2.04
CA TYR A 103 -8.98 16.58 -0.94
C TYR A 103 -10.03 16.10 0.06
N ARG A 104 -11.14 16.83 0.19
CA ARG A 104 -12.29 16.41 0.99
C ARG A 104 -12.97 15.18 0.40
N GLN A 105 -13.29 15.21 -0.89
CA GLN A 105 -13.91 14.06 -1.57
C GLN A 105 -13.01 12.82 -1.55
N MET A 106 -11.70 13.01 -1.72
CA MET A 106 -10.73 11.93 -1.57
C MET A 106 -10.75 11.35 -0.15
N ALA A 107 -10.72 12.20 0.89
CA ALA A 107 -10.81 11.75 2.27
C ALA A 107 -12.11 10.95 2.54
N GLU A 108 -13.26 11.46 2.07
CA GLU A 108 -14.56 10.77 2.17
C GLU A 108 -14.54 9.39 1.50
N GLN A 109 -13.92 9.26 0.31
CA GLN A 109 -13.76 7.97 -0.36
C GLN A 109 -12.85 7.00 0.41
N LEU A 110 -11.72 7.48 0.93
CA LEU A 110 -10.81 6.65 1.72
C LEU A 110 -11.46 6.18 3.02
N ASN A 111 -12.20 7.04 3.72
CA ASN A 111 -12.97 6.63 4.91
C ASN A 111 -14.08 5.64 4.54
N THR A 112 -14.77 5.82 3.42
CA THR A 112 -15.79 4.85 2.94
C THR A 112 -15.16 3.48 2.69
N TYR A 113 -13.99 3.44 2.05
CA TYR A 113 -13.26 2.20 1.83
C TYR A 113 -12.79 1.57 3.16
N LEU A 114 -12.31 2.39 4.10
CA LEU A 114 -11.94 1.93 5.43
C LEU A 114 -13.14 1.30 6.16
N ILE A 115 -14.31 1.94 6.15
CA ILE A 115 -15.55 1.37 6.74
C ILE A 115 -15.86 0.01 6.12
N ALA A 116 -15.77 -0.10 4.80
CA ALA A 116 -16.03 -1.37 4.11
C ALA A 116 -15.04 -2.46 4.51
N LEU A 117 -13.76 -2.14 4.73
CA LEU A 117 -12.79 -3.10 5.26
C LEU A 117 -13.17 -3.56 6.67
N VAL A 118 -13.52 -2.64 7.57
CA VAL A 118 -13.91 -3.00 8.94
C VAL A 118 -15.20 -3.85 8.97
N ASP A 119 -16.19 -3.50 8.16
CA ASP A 119 -17.44 -4.27 8.01
C ASP A 119 -17.18 -5.68 7.44
N ASN A 120 -16.32 -5.79 6.42
CA ASN A 120 -15.93 -7.08 5.85
C ASN A 120 -15.16 -7.94 6.87
N TYR A 121 -14.33 -7.34 7.72
CA TYR A 121 -13.64 -8.06 8.79
C TYR A 121 -14.63 -8.71 9.76
N GLY A 122 -15.68 -7.98 10.17
CA GLY A 122 -16.70 -8.49 11.08
C GLY A 122 -17.54 -9.63 10.50
N LYS A 123 -17.66 -9.69 9.16
CA LYS A 123 -18.42 -10.72 8.44
C LYS A 123 -17.60 -11.93 8.01
N GLU A 124 -16.28 -11.80 7.96
CA GLU A 124 -15.40 -12.85 7.47
C GLU A 124 -15.14 -13.90 8.57
N SER A 125 -15.20 -15.17 8.16
CA SER A 125 -15.07 -16.33 9.06
C SER A 125 -13.70 -16.98 8.96
N ALA A 126 -13.02 -16.85 7.82
CA ALA A 126 -11.68 -17.39 7.63
C ALA A 126 -10.63 -16.47 8.30
N GLU A 127 -9.88 -17.01 9.26
CA GLU A 127 -8.89 -16.25 10.03
C GLU A 127 -7.81 -15.61 9.16
N SER A 128 -7.36 -16.32 8.13
CA SER A 128 -6.38 -15.81 7.16
C SER A 128 -6.89 -14.55 6.45
N ARG A 129 -8.16 -14.54 6.06
CA ARG A 129 -8.79 -13.38 5.41
C ARG A 129 -9.07 -12.25 6.40
N ARG A 130 -9.47 -12.55 7.64
CA ARG A 130 -9.61 -11.52 8.70
C ARG A 130 -8.28 -10.79 8.94
N THR A 131 -7.21 -11.56 9.10
CA THR A 131 -5.85 -11.02 9.25
C THR A 131 -5.48 -10.11 8.08
N GLU A 132 -5.81 -10.53 6.86
CA GLU A 132 -5.57 -9.75 5.64
C GLU A 132 -6.36 -8.43 5.62
N ILE A 133 -7.66 -8.48 5.88
CA ILE A 133 -8.55 -7.30 5.88
C ILE A 133 -8.10 -6.29 6.93
N ARG A 134 -7.80 -6.76 8.15
CA ARG A 134 -7.25 -5.91 9.21
C ARG A 134 -5.95 -5.27 8.77
N SER A 135 -5.02 -6.06 8.23
CA SER A 135 -3.75 -5.53 7.71
C SER A 135 -3.99 -4.42 6.68
N GLN A 136 -4.91 -4.59 5.73
CA GLN A 136 -5.25 -3.57 4.73
C GLN A 136 -5.78 -2.27 5.36
N ALA A 137 -6.66 -2.36 6.36
CA ALA A 137 -7.21 -1.19 7.05
C ALA A 137 -6.14 -0.41 7.82
N ILE A 138 -5.32 -1.10 8.60
CA ILE A 138 -4.18 -0.51 9.32
C ILE A 138 -3.23 0.15 8.33
N LYS A 139 -2.95 -0.55 7.23
CA LYS A 139 -2.08 -0.06 6.18
C LYS A 139 -2.61 1.24 5.55
N LEU A 140 -3.88 1.29 5.18
CA LEU A 140 -4.48 2.52 4.65
C LEU A 140 -4.33 3.71 5.62
N MET A 141 -4.60 3.47 6.91
CA MET A 141 -4.47 4.49 7.96
C MET A 141 -3.03 4.99 8.14
N GLU A 142 -2.06 4.08 8.14
CA GLU A 142 -0.64 4.41 8.23
C GLU A 142 -0.15 5.21 7.02
N ALA A 143 -0.60 4.86 5.81
CA ALA A 143 -0.33 5.66 4.61
C ALA A 143 -0.80 7.11 4.81
N MET A 144 -1.98 7.30 5.43
CA MET A 144 -2.50 8.63 5.80
C MET A 144 -1.84 9.28 7.03
N GLY A 145 -0.75 8.70 7.54
CA GLY A 145 0.06 9.27 8.62
C GLY A 145 -0.56 9.08 10.01
N ILE A 146 -1.42 8.08 10.17
CA ILE A 146 -1.84 7.60 11.48
C ILE A 146 -0.76 6.63 11.99
N LYS A 147 -0.38 6.74 13.26
CA LYS A 147 0.61 5.80 13.81
C LYS A 147 -0.04 4.43 14.01
N SER A 148 0.75 3.36 13.93
CA SER A 148 0.27 1.97 13.99
C SER A 148 -0.56 1.66 15.24
N ASP A 149 -0.11 2.10 16.41
CA ASP A 149 -0.81 1.98 17.69
C ASP A 149 -2.17 2.67 17.68
N TYR A 150 -2.26 3.86 17.10
CA TYR A 150 -3.54 4.56 16.93
C TYR A 150 -4.42 3.91 15.87
N ALA A 151 -3.84 3.42 14.77
CA ALA A 151 -4.59 2.74 13.71
C ALA A 151 -5.30 1.49 14.25
N GLU A 152 -4.66 0.76 15.16
CA GLU A 152 -5.26 -0.41 15.83
C GLU A 152 -6.41 -0.04 16.77
N ILE A 153 -6.28 1.08 17.49
CA ILE A 153 -7.37 1.62 18.31
C ILE A 153 -8.56 1.98 17.42
N TRP A 154 -8.32 2.73 16.34
CA TRP A 154 -9.36 3.12 15.38
C TRP A 154 -10.04 1.91 14.74
N PHE A 155 -9.28 0.90 14.35
CA PHE A 155 -9.84 -0.34 13.80
C PHE A 155 -10.75 -1.04 14.81
N SER A 156 -10.28 -1.17 16.05
CA SER A 156 -11.03 -1.82 17.14
C SER A 156 -12.29 -1.04 17.53
N GLU A 157 -12.24 0.28 17.54
CA GLU A 157 -13.40 1.14 17.79
C GLU A 157 -14.40 1.08 16.63
N GLY A 158 -13.92 1.10 15.39
CA GLY A 158 -14.74 0.91 14.20
C GLY A 158 -15.53 -0.40 14.23
N LEU A 159 -14.91 -1.49 14.68
CA LEU A 159 -15.60 -2.79 14.84
C LEU A 159 -16.77 -2.70 15.82
N LYS A 160 -16.58 -2.03 16.96
CA LYS A 160 -17.66 -1.83 17.96
C LYS A 160 -18.80 -1.02 17.38
N ILE A 161 -18.48 0.09 16.72
CA ILE A 161 -19.46 1.01 16.12
C ILE A 161 -20.28 0.32 15.04
N ILE A 162 -19.63 -0.46 14.16
CA ILE A 162 -20.32 -1.23 13.12
C ILE A 162 -21.19 -2.33 13.71
N ALA A 163 -20.71 -3.03 14.76
CA ALA A 163 -21.50 -4.03 15.47
C ALA A 163 -22.75 -3.42 16.13
N ASP A 164 -22.67 -2.18 16.61
CA ASP A 164 -23.78 -1.42 17.18
C ASP A 164 -24.73 -0.85 16.09
N GLY A 165 -24.51 -1.17 14.82
CA GLY A 165 -25.34 -0.75 13.68
C GLY A 165 -25.09 0.70 13.22
N SER A 166 -24.11 1.38 13.82
CA SER A 166 -23.71 2.73 13.41
C SER A 166 -22.79 2.64 12.18
N ARG A 167 -23.13 3.36 11.11
CA ARG A 167 -22.37 3.36 9.83
C ARG A 167 -21.39 4.52 9.69
N THR A 168 -21.22 5.33 10.71
CA THR A 168 -20.31 6.47 10.72
C THR A 168 -19.23 6.23 11.74
N PHE A 169 -17.96 6.36 11.33
CA PHE A 169 -16.85 6.47 12.28
C PHE A 169 -17.12 7.61 13.28
N PRO A 170 -16.42 7.66 14.43
CA PRO A 170 -16.44 8.78 15.36
C PRO A 170 -16.37 10.14 14.64
N PRO A 171 -16.90 11.21 15.26
CA PRO A 171 -17.11 12.51 14.59
C PRO A 171 -15.85 13.15 13.98
N ASP A 172 -14.66 12.69 14.36
CA ASP A 172 -13.41 12.98 13.68
C ASP A 172 -13.02 11.82 12.77
N ASP A 173 -13.26 11.91 11.46
CA ASP A 173 -12.81 10.90 10.51
C ASP A 173 -11.30 10.64 10.66
N PRO A 174 -10.82 9.38 10.70
CA PRO A 174 -9.40 9.09 10.88
C PRO A 174 -8.55 9.67 9.74
N ILE A 175 -9.11 9.70 8.53
CA ILE A 175 -8.48 10.25 7.33
C ILE A 175 -9.11 11.61 7.01
N THR A 176 -8.42 12.70 7.33
CA THR A 176 -8.91 14.06 7.06
C THR A 176 -8.41 14.61 5.73
N SER A 177 -9.09 15.61 5.18
CA SER A 177 -8.66 16.29 3.95
C SER A 177 -7.24 16.88 4.05
N GLN A 178 -6.85 17.36 5.24
CA GLN A 178 -5.51 17.88 5.53
C GLN A 178 -4.46 16.77 5.48
N LYS A 179 -4.75 15.57 6.00
CA LYS A 179 -3.86 14.41 5.90
C LYS A 179 -3.65 14.01 4.44
N VAL A 180 -4.74 13.89 3.67
CA VAL A 180 -4.68 13.57 2.23
C VAL A 180 -3.85 14.61 1.48
N LYS A 181 -4.15 15.90 1.67
CA LYS A 181 -3.39 17.00 1.05
C LYS A 181 -1.90 16.92 1.39
N GLY A 182 -1.57 16.75 2.67
CA GLY A 182 -0.19 16.67 3.14
C GLY A 182 0.58 15.52 2.48
N LYS A 183 -0.03 14.34 2.43
CA LYS A 183 0.58 13.14 1.85
C LYS A 183 0.74 13.22 0.34
N VAL A 184 -0.30 13.62 -0.39
CA VAL A 184 -0.22 13.82 -1.85
C VAL A 184 0.81 14.90 -2.20
N SER A 185 0.85 16.01 -1.46
CA SER A 185 1.81 17.10 -1.69
C SER A 185 3.24 16.64 -1.44
N TYR A 186 3.48 15.93 -0.33
CA TYR A 186 4.78 15.37 0.00
C TYR A 186 5.26 14.40 -1.08
N TRP A 187 4.42 13.43 -1.45
CA TRP A 187 4.73 12.46 -2.49
C TRP A 187 5.05 13.15 -3.83
N ARG A 188 4.22 14.09 -4.29
CA ARG A 188 4.47 14.85 -5.52
C ARG A 188 5.80 15.61 -5.49
N SER A 189 6.15 16.22 -4.35
CA SER A 189 7.41 16.95 -4.21
C SER A 189 8.62 16.03 -4.37
N LYS A 190 8.53 14.81 -3.86
CA LYS A 190 9.59 13.80 -3.95
C LYS A 190 9.81 13.34 -5.40
N TRP A 191 8.71 13.14 -6.13
CA TRP A 191 8.73 12.66 -7.52
C TRP A 191 8.80 13.78 -8.57
N LYS A 192 9.01 15.04 -8.14
CA LYS A 192 9.10 16.23 -9.01
C LYS A 192 7.91 16.36 -9.97
N LEU A 193 6.72 15.94 -9.54
CA LEU A 193 5.52 15.99 -10.36
C LEU A 193 4.94 17.41 -10.42
N PRO A 194 4.49 17.89 -11.59
CA PRO A 194 3.96 19.23 -11.75
C PRO A 194 2.74 19.47 -10.85
N LEU A 195 2.49 20.74 -10.49
CA LEU A 195 1.23 21.13 -9.86
C LEU A 195 0.07 20.81 -10.82
N PRO A 196 -1.07 20.27 -10.33
CA PRO A 196 -2.29 20.26 -11.10
C PRO A 196 -2.51 21.66 -11.66
N GLU A 197 -2.89 21.77 -12.93
CA GLU A 197 -3.24 23.06 -13.55
C GLU A 197 -4.58 23.59 -13.02
N GLN A 198 -4.68 23.74 -11.71
CA GLN A 198 -5.79 24.42 -11.07
C GLN A 198 -5.37 25.87 -10.86
N ASP A 199 -6.12 26.80 -11.44
CA ASP A 199 -6.00 28.26 -11.32
C ASP A 199 -5.03 29.05 -12.24
N LYS A 200 -4.86 28.65 -13.50
CA LYS A 200 -4.57 29.66 -14.55
C LYS A 200 -5.85 30.34 -15.09
N GLY A 201 -7.03 29.79 -14.80
CA GLY A 201 -8.31 30.22 -15.39
C GLY A 201 -9.26 31.02 -14.49
N ARG A 202 -9.07 31.10 -13.17
CA ARG A 202 -9.83 32.04 -12.32
C ARG A 202 -9.18 33.43 -12.36
N GLN A 203 -9.15 34.03 -13.54
CA GLN A 203 -9.04 35.49 -13.61
C GLN A 203 -10.28 36.05 -12.91
N LYS A 204 -10.06 36.80 -11.83
CA LYS A 204 -11.10 37.58 -11.15
C LYS A 204 -11.73 38.49 -12.21
N THR A 205 -12.91 38.14 -12.72
CA THR A 205 -13.83 39.11 -13.30
C THR A 205 -14.14 40.12 -12.20
N ARG A 206 -13.55 41.31 -12.34
CA ARG A 206 -13.88 42.49 -11.54
C ARG A 206 -15.21 43.06 -12.00
#